data_AF-X0Z8H6-F1
#
_entry.id   AF-X0Z8H6-F1
#
_cell.length_a   1.000
_cell.length_b   1.000
_cell.length_c   1.000
_cell.angle_alpha   90.00
_cell.angle_beta   90.00
_cell.angle_gamma   90.00
#
_symmetry.space_group_name_H-M   'P 1'
#
loop_
_entity.id
_entity.type
_entity.pdbx_description
1 polymer ?
#
loop_
_entity_poly.entity_id
_entity_poly.type
_entity_poly.pdbx_seq_one_letter_code
_entity_poly.pdbx_strand_id
1 'polypeptide(L)'
;RVFEIAPVFRAEKHNTRRHINEYTSFDFEMAWISGVEDIMKMEEQMLHHAFTKTKEASSAEFELLGIDLAIPKLPFKRVKYAEAIELVNEAGKDLSKPNRFKLSM
;
A
#
# COMPACT_ATOMS: atom_id res chain seq x y z
N ARG A 1 -7.95 19.37 -0.65
CA ARG A 1 -8.00 17.90 -0.51
C ARG A 1 -9.00 17.40 -1.53
N VAL A 2 -8.62 16.43 -2.35
CA VAL A 2 -9.47 15.82 -3.38
C VAL A 2 -9.20 14.31 -3.39
N PHE A 3 -10.16 13.52 -3.88
CA PHE A 3 -9.97 12.10 -4.13
C PHE A 3 -10.74 11.68 -5.39
N GLU A 4 -10.34 10.57 -5.98
CA GLU A 4 -10.92 9.99 -7.18
C GLU A 4 -11.04 8.47 -7.03
N ILE A 5 -12.15 7.92 -7.54
CA ILE A 5 -12.35 6.47 -7.69
C ILE A 5 -12.73 6.23 -9.14
N ALA A 6 -11.79 5.73 -9.93
CA ALA A 6 -11.95 5.61 -11.37
C ALA A 6 -11.17 4.42 -11.97
N PRO A 7 -11.52 3.98 -13.19
CA PRO A 7 -10.73 3.00 -13.93
C PRO A 7 -9.34 3.51 -14.30
N VAL A 8 -8.32 2.68 -14.09
CA VAL A 8 -6.94 2.89 -14.53
C VAL A 8 -6.55 1.80 -15.52
N PHE A 9 -5.95 2.22 -16.63
CA PHE A 9 -5.50 1.34 -17.70
C PHE A 9 -3.98 1.30 -17.75
N ARG A 10 -3.39 0.10 -17.75
CA ARG A 10 -1.94 -0.10 -17.88
C ARG A 10 -1.62 -1.05 -19.03
N ALA A 11 -0.72 -0.63 -19.92
CA ALA A 11 -0.26 -1.43 -21.05
C ALA A 11 1.01 -2.24 -20.67
N GLU A 12 0.93 -3.03 -19.61
CA GLU A 12 2.06 -3.84 -19.12
C GLU A 12 2.28 -5.07 -20.01
N LYS A 13 3.55 -5.38 -20.31
CA LYS A 13 3.90 -6.57 -21.11
C LYS A 13 3.93 -7.87 -20.29
N HIS A 14 4.04 -7.76 -18.97
CA HIS A 14 4.24 -8.89 -18.07
C HIS A 14 2.92 -9.38 -17.50
N ASN A 15 2.57 -10.64 -17.78
CA ASN A 15 1.42 -11.29 -17.18
C ASN A 15 1.85 -12.06 -15.92
N THR A 16 1.57 -11.50 -14.74
CA THR A 16 1.79 -12.18 -13.47
C THR A 16 0.49 -12.22 -12.69
N ARG A 17 0.41 -13.08 -11.65
CA ARG A 17 -0.77 -13.22 -10.78
C ARG A 17 -1.19 -11.94 -10.03
N ARG A 18 -0.43 -10.84 -10.15
CA ARG A 18 -0.64 -9.57 -9.45
C ARG A 18 -0.84 -8.37 -10.38
N HIS A 19 -0.76 -8.56 -11.70
CA HIS A 19 -0.92 -7.47 -12.67
C HIS A 19 -2.11 -7.73 -13.57
N ILE A 20 -2.93 -6.71 -13.74
CA ILE A 20 -4.06 -6.66 -14.69
C ILE A 20 -3.99 -5.33 -15.44
N ASN A 21 -4.48 -5.32 -16.69
CA ASN A 21 -4.37 -4.15 -17.57
C ASN A 21 -5.45 -3.09 -17.31
N GLU A 22 -6.47 -3.42 -16.53
CA GLU A 22 -7.53 -2.52 -16.10
C GLU A 22 -7.88 -2.83 -14.65
N TYR A 23 -7.93 -1.80 -13.80
CA TYR A 23 -8.36 -1.91 -12.41
C TYR A 23 -8.99 -0.61 -11.92
N THR A 24 -9.84 -0.68 -10.89
CA THR A 24 -10.34 0.52 -10.22
C THR A 24 -9.30 1.01 -9.21
N SER A 25 -8.86 2.25 -9.35
CA SER A 25 -7.95 2.89 -8.40
C SER A 25 -8.72 3.79 -7.43
N PHE A 26 -8.17 3.93 -6.23
CA PHE A 26 -8.53 4.98 -5.28
C PHE A 26 -7.31 5.88 -5.13
N ASP A 27 -7.43 7.13 -5.55
CA ASP A 27 -6.35 8.12 -5.51
C ASP A 27 -6.80 9.32 -4.69
N PHE A 28 -5.89 9.94 -3.93
CA PHE A 28 -6.18 11.17 -3.20
C PHE A 28 -5.00 12.13 -3.20
N GLU A 29 -5.30 13.42 -3.15
CA GLU A 29 -4.30 14.49 -3.13
C GLU A 29 -4.60 15.49 -2.01
N MET A 30 -3.56 15.88 -1.28
CA MET A 30 -3.66 16.83 -0.16
C MET A 30 -2.63 17.94 -0.32
N ALA A 31 -3.10 19.17 -0.53
CA ALA A 31 -2.26 20.35 -0.43
C ALA A 31 -2.15 20.86 1.03
N TRP A 32 -1.22 21.79 1.26
CA TRP A 32 -0.91 22.36 2.59
C TRP A 32 -0.43 21.32 3.62
N ILE A 33 0.29 20.28 3.16
CA ILE A 33 0.95 19.31 4.03
C ILE A 33 2.32 19.82 4.52
N SER A 34 2.74 19.36 5.70
CA SER A 34 4.07 19.63 6.25
C SER A 34 5.13 18.67 5.69
N GLY A 35 4.70 17.51 5.20
CA GLY A 35 5.57 16.51 4.58
C GLY A 35 4.86 15.18 4.35
N VAL A 36 5.60 14.19 3.85
CA VAL A 36 5.06 12.87 3.47
C VAL A 36 4.39 12.12 4.63
N GLU A 37 4.76 12.41 5.88
CA GLU A 37 4.11 11.83 7.06
C GLU A 37 2.63 12.20 7.18
N ASP A 38 2.21 13.36 6.67
CA ASP A 38 0.80 13.75 6.69
C ASP A 38 -0.03 12.89 5.72
N ILE A 39 0.55 12.54 4.56
CA ILE A 39 -0.06 11.64 3.58
C ILE A 39 -0.12 10.21 4.13
N MET A 40 0.98 9.71 4.69
CA MET A 40 1.02 8.36 5.26
C MET A 40 0.06 8.18 6.44
N LYS A 41 -0.10 9.22 7.29
CA LYS A 41 -1.09 9.23 8.37
C LYS A 41 -2.53 9.21 7.85
N MET A 42 -2.81 9.96 6.79
CA MET A 42 -4.12 9.90 6.15
C MET A 42 -4.39 8.50 5.58
N GLU A 43 -3.44 7.95 4.82
CA GLU A 43 -3.59 6.63 4.19
C GLU A 43 -3.80 5.51 5.23
N GLU A 44 -3.02 5.47 6.32
CA GLU A 44 -3.19 4.44 7.35
C GLU A 44 -4.53 4.56 8.09
N GLN A 45 -5.01 5.78 8.35
CA GLN A 45 -6.33 6.01 8.96
C GLN A 45 -7.46 5.58 8.02
N MET A 46 -7.34 5.88 6.73
CA MET A 46 -8.29 5.43 5.70
C MET A 46 -8.35 3.92 5.62
N LEU A 47 -7.20 3.24 5.54
CA LEU A 47 -7.13 1.78 5.47
C LEU A 47 -7.67 1.16 6.76
N HIS A 48 -7.29 1.66 7.94
CA HIS A 48 -7.86 1.18 9.19
C HIS A 48 -9.40 1.30 9.19
N HIS A 49 -9.94 2.45 8.79
CA HIS A 49 -11.38 2.65 8.69
C HIS A 49 -12.06 1.69 7.71
N ALA A 50 -11.48 1.50 6.53
CA ALA A 50 -12.00 0.58 5.51
C ALA A 50 -12.03 -0.87 6.02
N PHE A 51 -10.95 -1.33 6.67
CA PHE A 51 -10.88 -2.68 7.25
C PHE A 51 -11.89 -2.86 8.39
N THR A 52 -12.01 -1.89 9.29
CA THR A 52 -13.02 -1.92 10.37
C THR A 52 -14.43 -2.00 9.78
N LYS A 53 -14.77 -1.14 8.82
CA LYS A 53 -16.11 -1.11 8.23
C LYS A 53 -16.43 -2.35 7.42
N THR A 54 -15.46 -2.91 6.71
CA THR A 54 -15.63 -4.17 5.98
C THR A 54 -15.90 -5.31 6.96
N LYS A 55 -15.13 -5.41 8.06
CA LYS A 55 -15.36 -6.45 9.08
C LYS A 55 -16.73 -6.34 9.74
N GLU A 56 -17.20 -5.12 10.00
CA GLU A 56 -18.53 -4.85 10.57
C GLU A 56 -19.66 -5.18 9.60
N ALA A 57 -19.50 -4.85 8.32
CA ALA A 57 -20.57 -4.95 7.33
C ALA A 57 -20.67 -6.33 6.65
N SER A 58 -19.58 -7.10 6.60
CA SER A 58 -19.48 -8.33 5.79
C SER A 58 -19.15 -9.58 6.62
N SER A 59 -19.72 -9.69 7.84
CA SER A 59 -19.43 -10.81 8.74
C SER A 59 -19.82 -12.18 8.16
N ALA A 60 -20.94 -12.26 7.44
CA ALA A 60 -21.42 -13.49 6.80
C ALA A 60 -20.49 -13.94 5.67
N GLU A 61 -19.96 -13.00 4.86
CA GLU A 61 -19.00 -13.31 3.81
C GLU A 61 -17.67 -13.80 4.38
N PHE A 62 -17.20 -13.21 5.48
CA PHE A 62 -15.98 -13.68 6.16
C PHE A 62 -16.13 -15.07 6.76
N GLU A 63 -17.30 -15.38 7.35
CA GLU A 63 -17.61 -16.73 7.84
C GLU A 63 -17.64 -17.75 6.68
N LEU A 64 -18.32 -17.42 5.59
CA LEU A 64 -18.39 -18.26 4.39
C LEU A 64 -17.01 -18.55 3.80
N LEU A 65 -16.13 -17.54 3.77
CA LEU A 65 -14.77 -17.66 3.23
C LEU A 65 -13.78 -18.27 4.23
N GLY A 66 -14.16 -18.41 5.51
CA GLY A 66 -13.26 -18.87 6.57
C GLY A 66 -12.08 -17.92 6.83
N ILE A 67 -12.28 -16.61 6.62
CA ILE A 67 -11.24 -15.58 6.73
C ILE A 67 -11.48 -14.74 7.99
N ASP A 68 -10.49 -14.67 8.89
CA ASP A 68 -10.48 -13.66 9.95
C ASP A 68 -9.71 -12.42 9.46
N LEU A 69 -10.44 -11.35 9.17
CA LEU A 69 -9.83 -10.08 8.77
C LEU A 69 -9.14 -9.41 9.98
N ALA A 70 -7.81 -9.44 9.99
CA ALA A 70 -7.01 -8.70 10.96
C ALA A 70 -7.05 -7.20 10.65
N ILE A 71 -7.51 -6.39 11.61
CA ILE A 71 -7.47 -4.93 11.50
C ILE A 71 -6.09 -4.46 11.98
N PRO A 72 -5.27 -3.82 11.13
CA PRO A 72 -3.94 -3.37 11.53
C PRO A 72 -4.02 -2.28 12.61
N LYS A 73 -3.10 -2.28 13.58
CA LYS A 73 -3.05 -1.22 14.61
C LYS A 73 -2.38 0.04 14.06
N LEU A 74 -2.89 1.19 14.47
CA LEU A 74 -2.29 2.49 14.17
C LEU A 74 -1.24 2.90 15.22
N PRO A 75 -0.19 3.64 14.85
CA PRO A 75 0.25 3.90 13.47
C PRO A 75 0.87 2.65 12.83
N PHE A 76 0.91 2.57 11.50
CA PHE A 76 1.57 1.45 10.82
C PHE A 76 3.10 1.50 11.02
N LYS A 77 3.75 0.34 10.99
CA LYS A 77 5.22 0.27 11.11
C LYS A 77 5.87 1.04 9.95
N ARG A 78 6.63 2.08 10.26
CA ARG A 78 7.50 2.77 9.30
C ARG A 78 8.81 1.99 9.18
N VAL A 79 9.18 1.60 7.97
CA VAL A 79 10.45 0.92 7.69
C VAL A 79 11.16 1.74 6.63
N LYS A 80 12.36 2.24 6.95
CA LYS A 80 13.16 2.95 5.94
C LYS A 80 13.63 1.94 4.89
N TYR A 81 13.74 2.40 3.64
CA TYR A 81 14.20 1.53 2.56
C TYR A 81 15.58 0.88 2.85
N ALA A 82 16.51 1.62 3.47
CA ALA A 82 17.80 1.08 3.90
C ALA A 82 17.68 -0.05 4.93
N GLU A 83 16.81 0.12 5.94
CA GLU A 83 16.48 -0.90 6.93
C GLU A 83 15.82 -2.12 6.27
N ALA A 84 14.93 -1.91 5.29
CA ALA A 84 14.29 -3.00 4.56
C ALA A 84 15.31 -3.87 3.79
N ILE A 85 16.34 -3.26 3.19
CA ILE A 85 17.42 -4.01 2.53
C ILE A 85 18.18 -4.86 3.55
N GLU A 86 18.52 -4.29 4.70
CA GLU A 86 19.23 -5.00 5.77
C GLU A 86 18.41 -6.20 6.26
N LEU A 87 17.13 -6.00 6.56
CA LEU A 87 16.21 -7.07 6.98
C LEU A 87 16.10 -8.20 5.95
N VAL A 88 16.08 -7.88 4.66
CA VAL A 88 15.98 -8.89 3.59
C VAL A 88 17.30 -9.65 3.42
N ASN A 89 18.43 -8.97 3.52
CA ASN A 89 19.76 -9.59 3.47
C ASN A 89 20.01 -10.50 4.68
N GLU A 90 19.59 -10.08 5.88
CA GLU A 90 19.61 -10.90 7.10
C GLU A 90 18.74 -12.15 6.96
N ALA A 91 17.62 -12.07 6.23
CA ALA A 91 16.76 -13.21 5.91
C ALA A 91 17.33 -14.13 4.81
N GLY A 92 18.59 -13.92 4.38
CA GLY A 92 19.30 -14.78 3.43
C GLY A 92 18.94 -14.55 1.96
N LYS A 93 18.32 -13.42 1.61
CA LYS A 93 18.07 -13.02 0.22
C LYS A 93 19.06 -11.95 -0.19
N ASP A 94 19.72 -12.09 -1.35
CA ASP A 94 20.66 -11.09 -1.83
C ASP A 94 19.93 -9.93 -2.55
N LEU A 95 19.75 -8.82 -1.83
CA LEU A 95 19.38 -7.53 -2.40
C LEU A 95 20.59 -6.60 -2.35
N SER A 96 21.20 -6.36 -3.52
CA SER A 96 22.20 -5.33 -3.68
C SER A 96 21.64 -3.97 -3.28
N LYS A 97 22.36 -3.19 -2.46
CA LYS A 97 22.03 -1.78 -2.22
C LYS A 97 21.99 -1.07 -3.58
N PRO A 98 20.89 -0.41 -3.96
CA PRO A 98 20.83 0.24 -5.26
C PRO A 98 21.95 1.28 -5.36
N ASN A 99 22.62 1.32 -6.51
CA ASN A 99 23.53 2.41 -6.84
C ASN A 99 22.78 3.73 -6.61
N ARG A 100 23.33 4.60 -5.73
CA ARG A 100 22.82 5.97 -5.55
C ARG A 100 22.60 6.55 -6.95
N PHE A 101 21.37 6.97 -7.22
CA PHE A 101 20.90 7.63 -8.43
C PHE A 101 22.03 8.26 -9.26
N LYS A 102 22.28 7.70 -10.46
CA LYS A 102 22.67 8.55 -11.60
C LYS A 102 21.45 9.40 -11.91
N LEU A 103 21.31 10.54 -11.23
CA LEU A 103 20.51 11.64 -11.76
C LEU A 103 21.28 12.18 -12.95
N SER A 104 20.93 11.72 -14.15
CA SER A 104 21.24 12.43 -15.38
C SER A 104 20.12 13.46 -15.60
N MET A 105 20.28 14.63 -14.97
CA MET A 105 19.88 15.94 -15.47
C MET A 105 20.87 16.97 -14.92
#